data_AF-E1X335-F1
#
_entry.id   AF-E1X335-F1
#
_cell.length_a   1.000
_cell.length_b   1.000
_cell.length_c   1.000
_cell.angle_alpha   90.00
_cell.angle_beta   90.00
_cell.angle_gamma   90.00
#
_symmetry.space_group_name_H-M   'P 1'
#
loop_
_entity.id
_entity.type
_entity.pdbx_description
1 polymer ?
#
loop_
_entity_poly.entity_id
_entity_poly.type
_entity_poly.pdbx_seq_one_letter_code
_entity_poly.pdbx_strand_id
1 'polypeptide(L)'
;MEIERKAIFTLIDLAMDHFHMEKNIRERFLIWLSEFYEFSSEDTKKWSKVGKGIDYDTFKYWVSRDNRFLDTKTVLPSREFSLSSHYFSIESIIDQINHNDYEQKLKLYHCLSLLCLVDKKFILTRVKFIQWLADCMDIESSDTQIIRECVVEEFDLHFELKDLDHIEKEHVFLCGVKMAHLSGDILDSLELDFLYNLKSRLNLETNLSDMNYFFHYLEGKLSTNSHHSQLSIHKIGAVLLQIIGSDSNVDKREGKWFKEQLRGLDNHLLSSLMTWNIDKLVASMEEDEKALCYILGLEVSLRDRVLHKNEIFWLESISMSLAKSHTLSRDNALILFEVISSHFSLFEENIVYFEKMLSILPDNSWELFAQWRTSRKLLATKVNDQVEEQVAKALGFSKCTLDERSKVSLFIDLAFHILGQDGLEEVSLGLSSRIENFVHGKTDGAYGEILICEILKVSFLDHQVEVLEEDFLRDIQYRFSLSDAQLHRVVFLTSFLIGKNIEIGNQIHYSYL
;
A
#
# COMPACT_ATOMS: atom_id res chain seq x y z
N MET A 1 -35.57 15.31 -33.69
CA MET A 1 -35.15 16.39 -32.76
C MET A 1 -36.06 16.60 -31.55
N GLU A 2 -37.31 17.08 -31.62
CA GLU A 2 -38.12 17.31 -30.39
C GLU A 2 -38.47 15.98 -29.67
N ILE A 3 -38.79 14.93 -30.43
CA ILE A 3 -39.10 13.59 -29.90
C ILE A 3 -37.86 12.93 -29.28
N GLU A 4 -36.69 13.06 -29.91
CA GLU A 4 -35.41 12.57 -29.38
C GLU A 4 -35.06 13.25 -28.04
N ARG A 5 -35.20 14.58 -27.95
CA ARG A 5 -35.01 15.32 -26.70
C ARG A 5 -36.01 14.92 -25.63
N LYS A 6 -37.26 14.65 -26.01
CA LYS A 6 -38.30 14.19 -25.08
C LYS A 6 -38.02 12.78 -24.54
N ALA A 7 -37.39 11.92 -25.34
CA ALA A 7 -36.97 10.59 -24.89
C ALA A 7 -35.94 10.68 -23.75
N ILE A 8 -34.97 11.60 -23.83
CA ILE A 8 -34.02 11.91 -22.74
C ILE A 8 -34.76 12.21 -21.43
N PHE A 9 -35.71 13.16 -21.45
CA PHE A 9 -36.44 13.55 -20.23
C PHE A 9 -37.40 12.47 -19.72
N THR A 10 -37.94 11.66 -20.63
CA THR A 10 -38.75 10.51 -20.24
C THR A 10 -37.90 9.47 -19.51
N LEU A 11 -36.67 9.23 -19.97
CA LEU A 11 -35.74 8.32 -19.29
C LEU A 11 -35.29 8.87 -17.93
N ILE A 12 -35.05 10.18 -17.82
CA ILE A 12 -34.76 10.84 -16.55
C ILE A 12 -35.92 10.67 -15.56
N ASP A 13 -37.17 10.89 -15.99
CA ASP A 13 -38.33 10.68 -15.13
C ASP A 13 -38.47 9.22 -14.68
N LEU A 14 -38.27 8.29 -15.61
CA LEU A 14 -38.24 6.85 -15.32
C LEU A 14 -37.16 6.50 -14.29
N ALA A 15 -35.98 7.11 -14.40
CA ALA A 15 -34.92 6.94 -13.42
C ALA A 15 -35.31 7.51 -12.05
N MET A 16 -35.90 8.71 -11.97
CA MET A 16 -36.39 9.29 -10.72
C MET A 16 -37.45 8.42 -10.03
N ASP A 17 -38.35 7.81 -10.83
CA ASP A 17 -39.35 6.85 -10.36
C ASP A 17 -38.71 5.56 -9.85
N HIS A 18 -37.78 4.98 -10.63
CA HIS A 18 -37.04 3.78 -10.24
C HIS A 18 -36.19 4.00 -8.98
N PHE A 19 -35.65 5.21 -8.80
CA PHE A 19 -34.80 5.58 -7.67
C PHE A 19 -35.61 5.97 -6.43
N HIS A 20 -36.95 5.98 -6.53
CA HIS A 20 -37.89 6.39 -5.47
C HIS A 20 -37.62 7.79 -4.89
N MET A 21 -37.24 8.74 -5.74
CA MET A 21 -36.87 10.08 -5.28
C MET A 21 -38.03 10.89 -4.73
N GLU A 22 -37.79 11.63 -3.65
CA GLU A 22 -38.76 12.56 -3.07
C GLU A 22 -39.01 13.76 -4.00
N LYS A 23 -40.24 14.29 -4.01
CA LYS A 23 -40.68 15.33 -4.96
C LYS A 23 -39.82 16.61 -4.92
N ASN A 24 -39.45 17.06 -3.72
CA ASN A 24 -38.57 18.22 -3.52
C ASN A 24 -37.18 18.05 -4.16
N ILE A 25 -36.63 16.83 -4.13
CA ILE A 25 -35.35 16.49 -4.74
C ILE A 25 -35.49 16.52 -6.27
N ARG A 26 -36.57 15.92 -6.80
CA ARG A 26 -36.86 15.93 -8.24
C ARG A 26 -36.95 17.34 -8.81
N GLU A 27 -37.64 18.25 -8.13
CA GLU A 27 -37.78 19.65 -8.58
C GLU A 27 -36.45 20.39 -8.61
N ARG A 28 -35.59 20.19 -7.59
CA ARG A 28 -34.23 20.75 -7.58
C ARG A 28 -33.38 20.19 -8.71
N PHE A 29 -33.47 18.89 -8.96
CA PHE A 29 -32.74 18.25 -10.06
C PHE A 29 -33.21 18.76 -11.42
N LEU A 30 -34.51 18.98 -11.62
CA LEU A 30 -35.05 19.57 -12.85
C LEU A 30 -34.57 21.01 -13.08
N ILE A 31 -34.42 21.81 -12.01
CA ILE A 31 -33.81 23.15 -12.11
C ILE A 31 -32.38 23.02 -12.61
N TRP A 32 -31.57 22.17 -11.97
CA TRP A 32 -30.19 21.92 -12.40
C TRP A 32 -30.11 21.43 -13.85
N LEU A 33 -30.98 20.49 -14.25
CA LEU A 33 -31.05 19.99 -15.63
C LEU A 33 -31.34 21.10 -16.65
N SER A 34 -32.18 22.07 -16.28
CA SER A 34 -32.51 23.18 -17.19
C SER A 34 -31.31 24.09 -17.46
N GLU A 35 -30.41 24.23 -16.48
CA GLU A 35 -29.15 24.95 -16.62
C GLU A 35 -28.13 24.10 -17.40
N PHE A 36 -28.03 22.80 -17.08
CA PHE A 36 -27.10 21.87 -17.70
C PHE A 36 -27.33 21.67 -19.21
N TYR A 37 -28.59 21.61 -19.65
CA TYR A 37 -28.93 21.55 -21.08
C TYR A 37 -29.11 22.93 -21.73
N GLU A 38 -28.78 24.01 -21.02
CA GLU A 38 -28.89 25.41 -21.47
C GLU A 38 -30.26 25.78 -22.06
N PHE A 39 -31.34 25.39 -21.36
CA PHE A 39 -32.68 25.63 -21.88
C PHE A 39 -33.08 27.10 -21.86
N SER A 40 -33.79 27.49 -22.93
CA SER A 40 -34.38 28.81 -23.02
C SER A 40 -35.44 29.02 -21.93
N SER A 41 -35.70 30.28 -21.58
CA SER A 41 -36.80 30.64 -20.67
C SER A 41 -38.19 30.24 -21.21
N GLU A 42 -38.32 29.97 -22.51
CA GLU A 42 -39.56 29.48 -23.11
C GLU A 42 -39.72 27.96 -22.98
N ASP A 43 -38.62 27.20 -23.05
CA ASP A 43 -38.65 25.75 -22.86
C ASP A 43 -38.88 25.37 -21.40
N THR A 44 -38.26 26.11 -20.47
CA THR A 44 -38.47 25.92 -19.02
C THR A 44 -39.89 26.24 -18.56
N LYS A 45 -40.64 27.10 -19.27
CA LYS A 45 -42.08 27.33 -19.00
C LYS A 45 -42.92 26.08 -19.17
N LYS A 46 -42.50 25.12 -20.00
CA LYS A 46 -43.21 23.84 -20.20
C LYS A 46 -43.21 22.99 -18.92
N TRP A 47 -42.27 23.25 -18.01
CA TRP A 47 -42.10 22.52 -16.74
C TRP A 47 -42.57 23.35 -15.54
N SER A 48 -43.08 24.57 -15.77
CA SER A 48 -43.42 25.53 -14.71
C SER A 48 -44.92 25.70 -14.55
N LYS A 49 -45.36 25.76 -13.30
CA LYS A 49 -46.69 26.27 -12.97
C LYS A 49 -46.60 27.80 -12.94
N VAL A 50 -47.44 28.48 -13.72
CA VAL A 50 -47.44 29.95 -13.92
C VAL A 50 -47.12 30.71 -12.62
N GLY A 51 -45.95 31.37 -12.60
CA GLY A 51 -45.49 32.22 -11.50
C GLY A 51 -44.89 31.50 -10.27
N LYS A 52 -44.64 30.19 -10.32
CA LYS A 52 -44.19 29.39 -9.16
C LYS A 52 -42.88 28.61 -9.37
N GLY A 53 -42.17 28.81 -10.48
CA GLY A 53 -40.95 28.06 -10.80
C GLY A 53 -41.24 26.67 -11.38
N ILE A 54 -40.21 25.84 -11.50
CA ILE A 54 -40.32 24.45 -11.99
C ILE A 54 -41.15 23.62 -11.00
N ASP A 55 -42.11 22.86 -11.52
CA ASP A 55 -43.05 22.01 -10.77
C ASP A 55 -43.02 20.60 -11.34
N TYR A 56 -42.72 19.61 -10.50
CA TYR A 56 -42.50 18.24 -10.98
C TYR A 56 -43.75 17.63 -11.62
N ASP A 57 -44.95 17.92 -11.10
CA ASP A 57 -46.18 17.36 -11.66
C ASP A 57 -46.46 17.93 -13.06
N THR A 58 -46.13 19.21 -13.28
CA THR A 58 -46.20 19.88 -14.59
C THR A 58 -45.20 19.26 -15.57
N PHE A 59 -43.96 19.03 -15.13
CA PHE A 59 -42.97 18.29 -15.90
C PHE A 59 -43.46 16.87 -16.25
N LYS A 60 -43.91 16.09 -15.27
CA LYS A 60 -44.42 14.72 -15.45
C LYS A 60 -45.59 14.68 -16.44
N TYR A 61 -46.49 15.66 -16.37
CA TYR A 61 -47.57 15.82 -17.35
C TYR A 61 -47.03 16.11 -18.76
N TRP A 62 -46.03 16.99 -18.89
CA TRP A 62 -45.43 17.31 -20.19
C TRP A 62 -44.72 16.10 -20.84
N VAL A 63 -43.93 15.34 -20.08
CA VAL A 63 -43.29 14.13 -20.62
C VAL A 63 -44.32 13.06 -20.94
N SER A 64 -45.29 12.79 -20.05
CA SER A 64 -46.30 11.75 -20.30
C SER A 64 -47.29 12.08 -21.44
N ARG A 65 -47.61 13.35 -21.65
CA ARG A 65 -48.49 13.82 -22.73
C ARG A 65 -47.83 13.55 -24.08
N ASP A 66 -48.49 12.89 -25.03
CA ASP A 66 -47.95 12.59 -26.36
C ASP A 66 -46.73 11.64 -26.40
N ASN A 67 -46.50 10.82 -25.36
CA ASN A 67 -45.49 9.73 -25.38
C ASN A 67 -45.93 8.54 -26.25
N ARG A 68 -46.13 8.81 -27.54
CA ARG A 68 -46.35 7.80 -28.59
C ARG A 68 -45.02 7.47 -29.25
N PHE A 69 -44.08 6.95 -28.47
CA PHE A 69 -42.92 6.31 -29.08
C PHE A 69 -43.41 5.11 -29.87
N LEU A 70 -42.95 4.95 -31.11
CA LEU A 70 -43.35 3.84 -31.95
C LEU A 70 -42.82 2.54 -31.34
N ASP A 71 -43.60 1.47 -31.44
CA ASP A 71 -43.14 0.15 -31.02
C ASP A 71 -41.88 -0.22 -31.80
N THR A 72 -40.85 -0.67 -31.08
CA THR A 72 -39.58 -1.09 -31.66
C THR A 72 -39.39 -2.60 -31.54
N LYS A 73 -38.55 -3.16 -32.41
CA LYS A 73 -38.07 -4.55 -32.31
C LYS A 73 -36.73 -4.65 -31.59
N THR A 74 -36.20 -3.53 -31.12
CA THR A 74 -34.92 -3.46 -30.40
C THR A 74 -35.00 -4.35 -29.16
N VAL A 75 -34.12 -5.35 -29.13
CA VAL A 75 -33.96 -6.24 -27.97
C VAL A 75 -32.90 -5.61 -27.09
N LEU A 76 -33.31 -5.17 -25.91
CA LEU A 76 -32.38 -4.61 -24.93
C LEU A 76 -31.57 -5.72 -24.25
N PRO A 77 -30.36 -5.42 -23.78
CA PRO A 77 -29.62 -6.28 -22.85
C PRO A 77 -30.50 -6.75 -21.69
N SER A 78 -30.28 -7.99 -21.25
CA SER A 78 -30.96 -8.52 -20.06
C SER A 78 -30.60 -7.69 -18.82
N ARG A 79 -31.59 -7.48 -17.95
CA ARG A 79 -31.41 -6.79 -16.67
C ARG A 79 -31.67 -7.74 -15.51
N GLU A 80 -30.94 -7.55 -14.42
CA GLU A 80 -31.07 -8.31 -13.18
C GLU A 80 -31.98 -7.65 -12.14
N PHE A 81 -32.64 -6.55 -12.50
CA PHE A 81 -33.49 -5.77 -11.61
C PHE A 81 -34.87 -5.53 -12.23
N SER A 82 -35.87 -5.37 -11.36
CA SER A 82 -37.21 -4.98 -11.78
C SER A 82 -37.29 -3.48 -12.04
N LEU A 83 -37.89 -3.09 -13.15
CA LEU A 83 -38.19 -1.69 -13.43
C LEU A 83 -39.70 -1.48 -13.50
N SER A 84 -40.23 -0.66 -12.59
CA SER A 84 -41.61 -0.17 -12.67
C SER A 84 -41.66 1.01 -13.64
N SER A 85 -42.28 0.84 -14.79
CA SER A 85 -42.51 1.91 -15.76
C SER A 85 -43.99 2.18 -15.89
N HIS A 86 -44.36 3.47 -15.84
CA HIS A 86 -45.67 3.95 -16.23
C HIS A 86 -45.75 4.32 -17.72
N TYR A 87 -44.65 4.11 -18.45
CA TYR A 87 -44.52 4.37 -19.88
C TYR A 87 -44.75 3.09 -20.70
N PHE A 88 -45.30 3.26 -21.90
CA PHE A 88 -45.81 2.17 -22.75
C PHE A 88 -44.74 1.15 -23.19
N SER A 89 -43.52 1.60 -23.47
CA SER A 89 -42.39 0.77 -23.90
C SER A 89 -41.08 1.49 -23.60
N ILE A 90 -40.18 0.85 -22.84
CA ILE A 90 -38.87 1.42 -22.48
C ILE A 90 -37.91 1.25 -23.64
N GLU A 91 -38.02 0.11 -24.32
CA GLU A 91 -37.36 -0.25 -25.56
C GLU A 91 -37.53 0.88 -26.57
N SER A 92 -38.75 1.38 -26.74
CA SER A 92 -39.04 2.48 -27.67
C SER A 92 -38.41 3.81 -27.23
N ILE A 93 -38.26 4.08 -25.93
CA ILE A 93 -37.60 5.29 -25.43
C ILE A 93 -36.09 5.21 -25.71
N ILE A 94 -35.47 4.08 -25.35
CA ILE A 94 -34.02 3.85 -25.55
C ILE A 94 -33.68 3.85 -27.04
N ASP A 95 -34.52 3.25 -27.88
CA ASP A 95 -34.34 3.27 -29.33
C ASP A 95 -34.29 4.70 -29.87
N GLN A 96 -35.19 5.59 -29.41
CA GLN A 96 -35.12 7.01 -29.78
C GLN A 96 -33.88 7.72 -29.23
N ILE A 97 -33.43 7.36 -28.02
CA ILE A 97 -32.19 7.89 -27.45
C ILE A 97 -30.98 7.49 -28.32
N ASN A 98 -30.99 6.27 -28.86
CA ASN A 98 -29.91 5.75 -29.68
C ASN A 98 -29.71 6.46 -31.02
N HIS A 99 -30.70 7.24 -31.47
CA HIS A 99 -30.58 8.11 -32.65
C HIS A 99 -29.87 9.44 -32.35
N ASN A 100 -29.64 9.79 -31.08
CA ASN A 100 -28.86 10.98 -30.73
C ASN A 100 -27.37 10.76 -30.98
N ASP A 101 -26.63 11.88 -31.12
CA ASP A 101 -25.18 11.84 -31.19
C ASP A 101 -24.56 11.27 -29.90
N TYR A 102 -23.33 10.81 -30.00
CA TYR A 102 -22.62 10.18 -28.88
C TYR A 102 -22.44 11.15 -27.71
N GLU A 103 -22.18 12.44 -27.98
CA GLU A 103 -22.02 13.47 -26.95
C GLU A 103 -23.29 13.64 -26.09
N GLN A 104 -24.47 13.58 -26.70
CA GLN A 104 -25.75 13.65 -26.00
C GLN A 104 -26.00 12.39 -25.17
N LYS A 105 -25.57 11.22 -25.64
CA LYS A 105 -25.61 9.98 -24.83
C LYS A 105 -24.69 10.09 -23.61
N LEU A 106 -23.48 10.63 -23.78
CA LEU A 106 -22.56 10.89 -22.68
C LEU A 106 -23.13 11.90 -21.67
N LYS A 107 -23.71 13.01 -22.14
CA LYS A 107 -24.39 14.00 -21.28
C LYS A 107 -25.55 13.39 -20.51
N LEU A 108 -26.35 12.53 -21.16
CA LEU A 108 -27.43 11.80 -20.48
C LEU A 108 -26.89 10.86 -19.41
N TYR A 109 -25.84 10.10 -19.73
CA TYR A 109 -25.18 9.21 -18.78
C TYR A 109 -24.63 9.97 -17.57
N HIS A 110 -24.00 11.13 -17.79
CA HIS A 110 -23.55 12.04 -16.73
C HIS A 110 -24.71 12.49 -15.84
N CYS A 111 -25.81 12.99 -16.42
CA CYS A 111 -27.00 13.38 -15.64
C CYS A 111 -27.54 12.23 -14.78
N LEU A 112 -27.65 11.03 -15.34
CA LEU A 112 -28.16 9.86 -14.62
C LEU A 112 -27.20 9.39 -13.53
N SER A 113 -25.90 9.52 -13.77
CA SER A 113 -24.83 9.26 -12.80
C SER A 113 -24.90 10.23 -11.62
N LEU A 114 -25.14 11.53 -11.86
CA LEU A 114 -25.39 12.51 -10.80
C LEU A 114 -26.66 12.16 -10.03
N LEU A 115 -27.75 11.87 -10.74
CA LEU A 115 -29.03 11.48 -10.14
C LEU A 115 -28.87 10.26 -9.22
N CYS A 116 -28.03 9.30 -9.60
CA CYS A 116 -27.71 8.13 -8.78
C CYS A 116 -27.20 8.53 -7.38
N LEU A 117 -26.38 9.60 -7.28
CA LEU A 117 -25.73 10.07 -6.04
C LEU A 117 -26.60 10.99 -5.16
N VAL A 118 -27.65 11.62 -5.72
CA VAL A 118 -28.43 12.67 -5.04
C VAL A 118 -29.15 12.19 -3.76
N ASP A 119 -29.54 10.91 -3.67
CA ASP A 119 -30.28 10.38 -2.52
C ASP A 119 -29.66 9.07 -2.01
N LYS A 120 -29.09 9.06 -0.81
CA LYS A 120 -28.26 7.97 -0.29
C LYS A 120 -29.05 6.70 0.17
N LYS A 121 -30.35 6.60 -0.13
CA LYS A 121 -31.24 5.59 0.47
C LYS A 121 -31.32 4.23 -0.27
N PHE A 122 -31.07 4.16 -1.59
CA PHE A 122 -31.32 2.94 -2.39
C PHE A 122 -30.27 2.72 -3.47
N ILE A 123 -29.04 2.50 -3.04
CA ILE A 123 -27.91 2.92 -3.82
C ILE A 123 -27.42 1.87 -4.86
N LEU A 124 -27.30 0.59 -4.47
CA LEU A 124 -26.68 -0.43 -5.32
C LEU A 124 -27.51 -0.79 -6.56
N THR A 125 -28.85 -0.81 -6.44
CA THR A 125 -29.76 -1.03 -7.58
C THR A 125 -29.62 0.07 -8.64
N ARG A 126 -29.27 1.30 -8.23
CA ARG A 126 -29.06 2.43 -9.14
C ARG A 126 -27.79 2.26 -9.96
N VAL A 127 -26.72 1.69 -9.38
CA VAL A 127 -25.49 1.35 -10.11
C VAL A 127 -25.78 0.32 -11.21
N LYS A 128 -26.53 -0.74 -10.89
CA LYS A 128 -26.97 -1.72 -11.90
C LYS A 128 -27.80 -1.07 -13.01
N PHE A 129 -28.69 -0.14 -12.65
CA PHE A 129 -29.52 0.59 -13.62
C PHE A 129 -28.70 1.48 -14.57
N ILE A 130 -27.77 2.28 -14.05
CA ILE A 130 -26.95 3.16 -14.90
C ILE A 130 -26.02 2.33 -15.80
N GLN A 131 -25.46 1.22 -15.31
CA GLN A 131 -24.60 0.35 -16.11
C GLN A 131 -25.40 -0.32 -17.24
N TRP A 132 -26.56 -0.90 -16.92
CA TRP A 132 -27.46 -1.44 -17.94
C TRP A 132 -27.87 -0.40 -18.98
N LEU A 133 -28.07 0.85 -18.58
CA LEU A 133 -28.37 1.94 -19.52
C LEU A 133 -27.18 2.31 -20.41
N ALA A 134 -25.94 2.30 -19.90
CA ALA A 134 -24.75 2.49 -20.72
C ALA A 134 -24.66 1.40 -21.80
N ASP A 135 -24.90 0.15 -21.42
CA ASP A 135 -24.91 -0.99 -22.33
C ASP A 135 -26.04 -0.86 -23.38
N CYS A 136 -27.22 -0.39 -22.97
CA CYS A 136 -28.34 -0.12 -23.89
C CYS A 136 -28.06 1.02 -24.89
N MET A 137 -27.19 1.97 -24.50
CA MET A 137 -26.86 3.15 -25.30
C MET A 137 -25.58 2.98 -26.13
N ASP A 138 -24.92 1.83 -26.04
CA ASP A 138 -23.61 1.53 -26.62
C ASP A 138 -22.53 2.54 -26.21
N ILE A 139 -22.47 2.92 -24.92
CA ILE A 139 -21.41 3.80 -24.39
C ILE A 139 -20.18 2.96 -24.03
N GLU A 140 -19.00 3.42 -24.45
CA GLU A 140 -17.74 2.73 -24.15
C GLU A 140 -17.43 2.70 -22.65
N SER A 141 -16.90 1.57 -22.17
CA SER A 141 -16.62 1.37 -20.74
C SER A 141 -15.60 2.39 -20.19
N SER A 142 -14.61 2.79 -20.99
CA SER A 142 -13.64 3.83 -20.63
C SER A 142 -14.31 5.18 -20.37
N ASP A 143 -15.25 5.57 -21.23
CA ASP A 143 -15.98 6.84 -21.07
C ASP A 143 -16.90 6.79 -19.85
N THR A 144 -17.57 5.65 -19.61
CA THR A 144 -18.39 5.48 -18.40
C THR A 144 -17.55 5.60 -17.13
N GLN A 145 -16.32 5.08 -17.12
CA GLN A 145 -15.42 5.21 -15.98
C GLN A 145 -15.01 6.66 -15.74
N ILE A 146 -14.58 7.37 -16.79
CA ILE A 146 -14.20 8.79 -16.72
C ILE A 146 -15.36 9.63 -16.18
N ILE A 147 -16.58 9.43 -16.70
CA ILE A 147 -17.75 10.20 -16.25
C ILE A 147 -18.05 9.91 -14.78
N ARG A 148 -17.98 8.65 -14.34
CA ARG A 148 -18.23 8.31 -12.93
C ARG A 148 -17.18 8.90 -12.01
N GLU A 149 -15.91 8.95 -12.43
CA GLU A 149 -14.87 9.70 -11.74
C GLU A 149 -15.23 11.19 -11.67
N CYS A 150 -15.49 11.89 -12.78
CA CYS A 150 -15.89 13.30 -12.75
C CYS A 150 -17.11 13.58 -11.85
N VAL A 151 -18.11 12.69 -11.88
CA VAL A 151 -19.34 12.82 -11.08
C VAL A 151 -19.09 12.71 -9.58
N VAL A 152 -18.20 11.81 -9.15
CA VAL A 152 -17.83 11.73 -7.73
C VAL A 152 -17.00 12.97 -7.33
N GLU A 153 -16.25 13.60 -8.26
CA GLU A 153 -15.46 14.83 -8.00
C GLU A 153 -16.41 16.01 -7.80
N GLU A 154 -17.43 16.14 -8.67
CA GLU A 154 -18.46 17.18 -8.59
C GLU A 154 -19.24 17.17 -7.25
N PHE A 155 -19.35 15.99 -6.61
CA PHE A 155 -20.03 15.82 -5.34
C PHE A 155 -19.12 15.88 -4.11
N ASP A 156 -17.82 16.08 -4.27
CA ASP A 156 -16.82 16.03 -3.19
C ASP A 156 -16.92 14.70 -2.39
N LEU A 157 -17.16 13.61 -3.13
CA LEU A 157 -17.31 12.26 -2.59
C LEU A 157 -16.08 11.40 -2.83
N HIS A 158 -14.99 11.97 -3.33
CA HIS A 158 -13.77 11.23 -3.58
C HIS A 158 -13.07 10.83 -2.28
N PHE A 159 -12.55 9.61 -2.29
CA PHE A 159 -11.47 9.23 -1.38
C PHE A 159 -10.16 9.67 -2.03
N GLU A 160 -9.85 10.97 -1.96
CA GLU A 160 -8.71 11.54 -2.68
C GLU A 160 -7.38 11.12 -2.06
N LEU A 161 -6.61 10.34 -2.81
CA LEU A 161 -5.19 10.14 -2.55
C LEU A 161 -4.34 11.35 -2.99
N LYS A 162 -4.84 12.15 -3.93
CA LYS A 162 -4.09 13.24 -4.58
C LYS A 162 -3.90 14.44 -3.66
N ASP A 163 -4.93 14.76 -2.89
CA ASP A 163 -4.96 15.87 -1.93
C ASP A 163 -4.20 15.60 -0.63
N LEU A 164 -3.85 14.35 -0.37
CA LEU A 164 -3.05 13.99 0.80
C LEU A 164 -1.65 14.58 0.69
N ASP A 165 -1.19 15.18 1.79
CA ASP A 165 0.21 15.57 1.91
C ASP A 165 1.12 14.32 1.97
N HIS A 166 2.44 14.53 1.89
CA HIS A 166 3.39 13.41 1.89
C HIS A 166 3.29 12.54 3.15
N ILE A 167 3.08 13.17 4.31
CA ILE A 167 3.02 12.47 5.60
C ILE A 167 1.73 11.65 5.68
N GLU A 168 0.62 12.21 5.21
CA GLU A 168 -0.67 11.52 5.15
C GLU A 168 -0.60 10.31 4.21
N LYS A 169 0.09 10.43 3.07
CA LYS A 169 0.35 9.31 2.14
C LYS A 169 1.16 8.21 2.79
N GLU A 170 2.23 8.57 3.50
CA GLU A 170 3.05 7.62 4.25
C GLU A 170 2.24 6.89 5.33
N HIS A 171 1.36 7.61 6.04
CA HIS A 171 0.47 7.02 7.04
C HIS A 171 -0.57 6.08 6.42
N VAL A 172 -1.17 6.45 5.29
CA VAL A 172 -2.09 5.58 4.53
C VAL A 172 -1.40 4.28 4.15
N PHE A 173 -0.15 4.35 3.69
CA PHE A 173 0.61 3.14 3.36
C PHE A 173 0.84 2.25 4.59
N LEU A 174 1.27 2.79 5.73
CA LEU A 174 1.46 2.02 6.96
C LEU A 174 0.14 1.38 7.44
N CYS A 175 -0.98 2.08 7.31
CA CYS A 175 -2.31 1.52 7.52
C CYS A 175 -2.61 0.36 6.55
N GLY A 176 -2.19 0.49 5.29
CA GLY A 176 -2.25 -0.59 4.30
C GLY A 176 -1.44 -1.81 4.71
N VAL A 177 -0.23 -1.63 5.25
CA VAL A 177 0.58 -2.73 5.80
C VAL A 177 -0.13 -3.42 6.96
N LYS A 178 -0.74 -2.66 7.89
CA LYS A 178 -1.58 -3.23 8.96
C LYS A 178 -2.77 -4.03 8.39
N MET A 179 -3.35 -3.54 7.31
CA MET A 179 -4.48 -4.17 6.64
C MET A 179 -4.10 -5.46 5.93
N ALA A 180 -2.94 -5.51 5.26
CA ALA A 180 -2.45 -6.70 4.60
C ALA A 180 -2.31 -7.88 5.59
N HIS A 181 -1.99 -7.63 6.85
CA HIS A 181 -1.97 -8.66 7.91
C HIS A 181 -3.38 -9.04 8.44
N LEU A 182 -4.42 -8.96 7.60
CA LEU A 182 -5.78 -9.37 7.95
C LEU A 182 -6.02 -10.86 7.70
N SER A 183 -5.41 -11.47 6.67
CA SER A 183 -5.61 -12.89 6.34
C SER A 183 -4.87 -13.87 7.27
N GLY A 184 -3.88 -13.40 8.02
CA GLY A 184 -3.05 -14.21 8.92
C GLY A 184 -1.67 -13.62 9.15
N ASP A 185 -0.78 -14.41 9.79
CA ASP A 185 0.60 -14.02 10.11
C ASP A 185 1.52 -13.98 8.87
N ILE A 186 1.10 -14.58 7.76
CA ILE A 186 1.85 -14.67 6.50
C ILE A 186 1.09 -13.91 5.42
N LEU A 187 1.77 -12.94 4.80
CA LEU A 187 1.22 -12.23 3.65
C LEU A 187 1.30 -13.09 2.40
N ASP A 188 0.19 -13.25 1.69
CA ASP A 188 0.18 -13.96 0.43
C ASP A 188 0.57 -13.05 -0.76
N SER A 189 0.69 -13.64 -1.95
CA SER A 189 1.06 -12.88 -3.16
C SER A 189 0.08 -11.76 -3.50
N LEU A 190 -1.21 -11.90 -3.15
CA LEU A 190 -2.24 -10.90 -3.45
C LEU A 190 -2.10 -9.68 -2.54
N GLU A 191 -1.79 -9.91 -1.27
CA GLU A 191 -1.53 -8.85 -0.30
C GLU A 191 -0.25 -8.08 -0.63
N LEU A 192 0.78 -8.76 -1.13
CA LEU A 192 1.99 -8.11 -1.64
C LEU A 192 1.70 -7.26 -2.88
N ASP A 193 0.97 -7.80 -3.85
CA ASP A 193 0.55 -7.05 -5.05
C ASP A 193 -0.27 -5.81 -4.68
N PHE A 194 -1.16 -5.92 -3.69
CA PHE A 194 -1.89 -4.77 -3.15
C PHE A 194 -0.94 -3.70 -2.60
N LEU A 195 0.02 -4.06 -1.76
CA LEU A 195 0.95 -3.09 -1.17
C LEU A 195 1.85 -2.42 -2.22
N TYR A 196 2.31 -3.16 -3.23
CA TYR A 196 3.05 -2.58 -4.35
C TYR A 196 2.20 -1.62 -5.19
N ASN A 197 0.93 -1.97 -5.45
CA ASN A 197 -0.01 -1.08 -6.13
C ASN A 197 -0.31 0.17 -5.31
N LEU A 198 -0.54 0.02 -4.00
CA LEU A 198 -0.80 1.12 -3.09
C LEU A 198 0.37 2.10 -3.05
N LYS A 199 1.61 1.58 -2.96
CA LYS A 199 2.84 2.38 -3.07
C LYS A 199 2.90 3.21 -4.34
N SER A 200 2.64 2.56 -5.48
CA SER A 200 2.69 3.23 -6.79
C SER A 200 1.65 4.33 -6.89
N ARG A 201 0.44 4.12 -6.34
CA ARG A 201 -0.64 5.12 -6.35
C ARG A 201 -0.35 6.29 -5.40
N LEU A 202 0.27 6.02 -4.25
CA LEU A 202 0.69 7.03 -3.29
C LEU A 202 1.95 7.79 -3.71
N ASN A 203 2.65 7.33 -4.77
CA ASN A 203 3.92 7.88 -5.24
C ASN A 203 4.97 7.96 -4.11
N LEU A 204 5.09 6.89 -3.32
CA LEU A 204 6.06 6.81 -2.24
C LEU A 204 7.44 6.42 -2.78
N GLU A 205 8.41 7.29 -2.56
CA GLU A 205 9.83 6.99 -2.78
C GLU A 205 10.32 6.09 -1.65
N THR A 206 10.95 4.97 -2.00
CA THR A 206 11.57 4.06 -1.02
C THR A 206 13.02 3.87 -1.40
N ASN A 207 13.92 4.02 -0.44
CA ASN A 207 15.33 3.72 -0.64
C ASN A 207 15.58 2.24 -0.31
N LEU A 208 14.97 1.37 -1.13
CA LEU A 208 15.12 -0.09 -1.06
C LEU A 208 16.60 -0.54 -1.14
N SER A 209 17.48 0.32 -1.67
CA SER A 209 18.89 0.03 -1.92
C SER A 209 19.80 0.03 -0.69
N ASP A 210 19.35 0.47 0.48
CA ASP A 210 20.26 0.91 1.55
C ASP A 210 20.40 -0.06 2.75
N MET A 211 19.71 -1.21 2.72
CA MET A 211 19.62 -2.19 3.83
C MET A 211 19.75 -3.63 3.31
N ASN A 212 20.82 -3.94 2.59
CA ASN A 212 20.99 -5.22 1.93
C ASN A 212 21.53 -6.32 2.85
N TYR A 213 22.34 -6.02 3.85
CA TYR A 213 23.06 -7.00 4.68
C TYR A 213 22.50 -7.10 6.09
N PHE A 214 22.07 -5.98 6.67
CA PHE A 214 21.72 -5.91 8.08
C PHE A 214 20.65 -6.93 8.51
N PHE A 215 19.57 -7.08 7.75
CA PHE A 215 18.51 -8.06 8.05
C PHE A 215 18.98 -9.51 7.85
N HIS A 216 19.64 -9.79 6.71
CA HIS A 216 20.23 -11.10 6.47
C HIS A 216 21.23 -11.50 7.56
N TYR A 217 21.99 -10.55 8.11
CA TYR A 217 22.88 -10.76 9.25
C TYR A 217 22.12 -11.09 10.54
N LEU A 218 21.06 -10.34 10.86
CA LEU A 218 20.26 -10.60 12.05
C LEU A 218 19.54 -11.95 12.03
N GLU A 219 19.19 -12.44 10.84
CA GLU A 219 18.59 -13.77 10.65
C GLU A 219 19.60 -14.92 10.58
N GLY A 220 20.90 -14.63 10.49
CA GLY A 220 21.91 -15.66 10.24
C GLY A 220 21.83 -16.24 8.82
N LYS A 221 21.53 -15.41 7.82
CA LYS A 221 21.36 -15.79 6.40
C LYS A 221 22.17 -14.91 5.43
N LEU A 222 23.33 -14.40 5.85
CA LEU A 222 24.18 -13.54 4.98
C LEU A 222 24.55 -14.19 3.65
N SER A 223 24.73 -15.52 3.62
CA SER A 223 25.08 -16.28 2.41
C SER A 223 23.99 -16.36 1.35
N THR A 224 22.71 -16.11 1.69
CA THR A 224 21.59 -16.17 0.73
C THR A 224 21.31 -14.82 0.07
N ASN A 225 22.07 -13.79 0.42
CA ASN A 225 21.90 -12.44 -0.10
C ASN A 225 22.31 -12.35 -1.58
N SER A 226 21.42 -11.84 -2.43
CA SER A 226 21.63 -11.66 -3.88
C SER A 226 22.22 -10.29 -4.27
N HIS A 227 22.44 -9.37 -3.33
CA HIS A 227 22.84 -7.99 -3.60
C HIS A 227 24.26 -7.85 -4.16
N HIS A 228 25.22 -8.64 -3.66
CA HIS A 228 26.52 -8.80 -4.33
C HIS A 228 26.53 -10.02 -5.24
N SER A 229 27.48 -10.03 -6.18
CA SER A 229 27.82 -11.27 -6.88
C SER A 229 28.10 -12.36 -5.84
N GLN A 230 27.61 -13.59 -6.07
CA GLN A 230 27.89 -14.73 -5.16
C GLN A 230 29.37 -14.79 -4.79
N LEU A 231 30.26 -14.39 -5.71
CA LEU A 231 31.70 -14.32 -5.49
C LEU A 231 32.10 -13.45 -4.28
N SER A 232 31.48 -12.30 -4.04
CA SER A 232 31.89 -11.36 -2.97
C SER A 232 31.75 -11.95 -1.57
N ILE A 233 30.58 -12.53 -1.25
CA ILE A 233 30.37 -13.20 0.04
C ILE A 233 31.28 -14.44 0.17
N HIS A 234 31.60 -15.12 -0.93
CA HIS A 234 32.59 -16.22 -0.89
C HIS A 234 34.01 -15.71 -0.62
N LYS A 235 34.40 -14.54 -1.14
CA LYS A 235 35.69 -13.91 -0.78
C LYS A 235 35.73 -13.59 0.71
N ILE A 236 34.68 -12.98 1.26
CA ILE A 236 34.56 -12.66 2.69
C ILE A 236 34.62 -13.94 3.52
N GLY A 237 33.83 -14.96 3.17
CA GLY A 237 33.83 -16.25 3.84
C GLY A 237 35.21 -16.94 3.86
N ALA A 238 35.96 -16.85 2.75
CA ALA A 238 37.33 -17.38 2.69
C ALA A 238 38.27 -16.62 3.64
N VAL A 239 38.20 -15.28 3.69
CA VAL A 239 39.03 -14.50 4.63
C VAL A 239 38.65 -14.83 6.09
N LEU A 240 37.37 -14.93 6.41
CA LEU A 240 36.90 -15.29 7.76
C LEU A 240 37.35 -16.70 8.18
N LEU A 241 37.33 -17.68 7.27
CA LEU A 241 37.87 -19.02 7.56
C LEU A 241 39.37 -19.02 7.83
N GLN A 242 40.13 -18.08 7.25
CA GLN A 242 41.54 -17.92 7.57
C GLN A 242 41.75 -17.27 8.92
N ILE A 243 40.92 -16.30 9.30
CA ILE A 243 40.92 -15.72 10.64
C ILE A 243 40.69 -16.83 11.68
N ILE A 244 39.63 -17.63 11.51
CA ILE A 244 39.25 -18.73 12.41
C ILE A 244 40.28 -19.88 12.40
N GLY A 245 40.74 -20.28 11.20
CA GLY A 245 41.57 -21.46 11.00
C GLY A 245 43.06 -21.28 11.31
N SER A 246 43.48 -20.06 11.66
CA SER A 246 44.89 -19.74 11.94
C SER A 246 45.37 -20.22 13.31
N ASP A 247 44.45 -20.66 14.19
CA ASP A 247 44.79 -21.07 15.55
C ASP A 247 44.85 -22.59 15.73
N SER A 248 45.78 -23.02 16.60
CA SER A 248 46.03 -24.45 16.87
C SER A 248 44.84 -25.21 17.46
N ASN A 249 43.82 -24.48 17.96
CA ASN A 249 42.55 -25.00 18.43
C ASN A 249 41.42 -24.04 18.03
N VAL A 250 40.74 -24.32 16.91
CA VAL A 250 39.54 -23.57 16.51
C VAL A 250 38.47 -23.66 17.60
N ASP A 251 38.03 -22.53 18.17
CA ASP A 251 36.95 -22.54 19.17
C ASP A 251 35.64 -22.96 18.48
N LYS A 252 34.89 -23.84 19.15
CA LYS A 252 33.60 -24.33 18.65
C LYS A 252 32.60 -23.18 18.45
N ARG A 253 32.75 -22.06 19.15
CA ARG A 253 31.87 -20.88 19.09
C ARG A 253 32.04 -20.10 17.80
N GLU A 254 33.27 -19.86 17.34
CA GLU A 254 33.58 -19.22 16.05
C GLU A 254 33.08 -20.07 14.89
N GLY A 255 33.42 -21.36 14.90
CA GLY A 255 32.97 -22.28 13.86
C GLY A 255 31.45 -22.48 13.85
N LYS A 256 30.78 -22.34 15.00
CA LYS A 256 29.31 -22.33 15.09
C LYS A 256 28.74 -21.06 14.46
N TRP A 257 29.25 -19.88 14.83
CA TRP A 257 28.81 -18.60 14.27
C TRP A 257 28.99 -18.55 12.75
N PHE A 258 30.15 -19.00 12.23
CA PHE A 258 30.41 -19.04 10.79
C PHE A 258 29.38 -19.91 10.06
N LYS A 259 29.07 -21.08 10.63
CA LYS A 259 28.06 -21.99 10.07
C LYS A 259 26.64 -21.47 10.18
N GLU A 260 26.36 -20.61 11.15
CA GLU A 260 25.06 -19.94 11.26
C GLU A 260 24.97 -18.89 10.15
N GLN A 261 25.89 -17.93 10.10
CA GLN A 261 25.83 -16.78 9.18
C GLN A 261 26.07 -17.10 7.70
N LEU A 262 26.98 -18.02 7.40
CA LEU A 262 27.48 -18.26 6.04
C LEU A 262 27.19 -19.69 5.56
N ARG A 263 26.11 -20.30 6.04
CA ARG A 263 25.69 -21.63 5.58
C ARG A 263 25.35 -21.61 4.09
N GLY A 264 25.83 -22.59 3.34
CA GLY A 264 25.41 -22.77 1.94
C GLY A 264 26.29 -22.10 0.90
N LEU A 265 27.43 -21.52 1.31
CA LEU A 265 28.50 -21.20 0.37
C LEU A 265 29.03 -22.47 -0.32
N ASP A 266 29.39 -22.35 -1.60
CA ASP A 266 29.99 -23.42 -2.38
C ASP A 266 31.39 -23.73 -1.84
N ASN A 267 31.53 -24.94 -1.29
CA ASN A 267 32.78 -25.44 -0.72
C ASN A 267 33.92 -25.52 -1.76
N HIS A 268 33.63 -25.79 -3.02
CA HIS A 268 34.65 -25.83 -4.08
C HIS A 268 35.15 -24.43 -4.38
N LEU A 269 34.25 -23.44 -4.48
CA LEU A 269 34.64 -22.05 -4.71
C LEU A 269 35.41 -21.50 -3.51
N LEU A 270 34.92 -21.72 -2.28
CA LEU A 270 35.63 -21.35 -1.05
C LEU A 270 37.03 -21.96 -1.01
N SER A 271 37.16 -23.26 -1.25
CA SER A 271 38.47 -23.93 -1.27
C SER A 271 39.40 -23.32 -2.32
N SER A 272 38.90 -22.90 -3.47
CA SER A 272 39.72 -22.27 -4.51
C SER A 272 40.23 -20.89 -4.06
N LEU A 273 39.39 -20.08 -3.41
CA LEU A 273 39.75 -18.76 -2.90
C LEU A 273 40.72 -18.85 -1.73
N MET A 274 40.60 -19.88 -0.89
CA MET A 274 41.53 -20.15 0.22
C MET A 274 42.96 -20.47 -0.24
N THR A 275 43.14 -20.94 -1.48
CA THR A 275 44.48 -21.19 -2.06
C THR A 275 45.16 -19.93 -2.59
N TRP A 276 44.43 -18.81 -2.70
CA TRP A 276 44.99 -17.54 -3.11
C TRP A 276 45.72 -16.85 -1.96
N ASN A 277 46.63 -15.94 -2.29
CA ASN A 277 47.22 -15.05 -1.30
C ASN A 277 46.10 -14.13 -0.76
N ILE A 278 45.85 -14.20 0.56
CA ILE A 278 44.78 -13.49 1.26
C ILE A 278 44.88 -11.99 1.06
N ASP A 279 46.08 -11.40 1.07
CA ASP A 279 46.25 -9.96 0.85
C ASP A 279 45.80 -9.55 -0.55
N LYS A 280 45.98 -10.42 -1.56
CA LYS A 280 45.46 -10.20 -2.91
C LYS A 280 43.95 -10.38 -2.97
N LEU A 281 43.41 -11.31 -2.19
CA LEU A 281 41.97 -11.55 -2.10
C LEU A 281 41.27 -10.33 -1.49
N VAL A 282 41.77 -9.80 -0.38
CA VAL A 282 41.30 -8.58 0.28
C VAL A 282 41.47 -7.37 -0.65
N ALA A 283 42.60 -7.23 -1.34
CA ALA A 283 42.80 -6.14 -2.30
C ALA A 283 41.86 -6.20 -3.51
N SER A 284 41.27 -7.37 -3.80
CA SER A 284 40.29 -7.56 -4.89
C SER A 284 38.85 -7.29 -4.49
N MET A 285 38.60 -6.99 -3.21
CA MET A 285 37.28 -6.61 -2.70
C MET A 285 37.05 -5.11 -2.91
N GLU A 286 35.79 -4.72 -3.05
CA GLU A 286 35.39 -3.32 -3.00
C GLU A 286 35.52 -2.76 -1.57
N GLU A 287 35.49 -1.44 -1.40
CA GLU A 287 35.70 -0.81 -0.08
C GLU A 287 34.63 -1.21 0.95
N ASP A 288 33.35 -1.25 0.54
CA ASP A 288 32.27 -1.71 1.41
C ASP A 288 32.38 -3.20 1.75
N GLU A 289 32.87 -4.02 0.82
CA GLU A 289 33.12 -5.46 1.06
C GLU A 289 34.26 -5.67 2.07
N LYS A 290 35.33 -4.87 1.96
CA LYS A 290 36.44 -4.88 2.94
C LYS A 290 35.97 -4.43 4.31
N ALA A 291 35.15 -3.38 4.38
CA ALA A 291 34.59 -2.89 5.64
C ALA A 291 33.68 -3.95 6.28
N LEU A 292 32.78 -4.56 5.51
CA LEU A 292 31.97 -5.69 5.98
C LEU A 292 32.84 -6.87 6.44
N CYS A 293 33.87 -7.23 5.67
CA CYS A 293 34.82 -8.28 6.03
C CYS A 293 35.53 -8.00 7.36
N TYR A 294 35.91 -6.74 7.61
CA TYR A 294 36.52 -6.33 8.87
C TYR A 294 35.53 -6.45 10.03
N ILE A 295 34.31 -5.94 9.87
CA ILE A 295 33.27 -5.96 10.92
C ILE A 295 32.93 -7.40 11.31
N LEU A 296 32.70 -8.27 10.32
CA LEU A 296 32.41 -9.70 10.55
C LEU A 296 33.64 -10.44 11.10
N GLY A 297 34.85 -10.06 10.67
CA GLY A 297 36.10 -10.59 11.21
C GLY A 297 36.25 -10.26 12.69
N LEU A 298 35.95 -9.03 13.07
CA LEU A 298 35.98 -8.60 14.47
C LEU A 298 34.92 -9.34 15.28
N GLU A 299 33.71 -9.50 14.75
CA GLU A 299 32.65 -10.23 15.45
C GLU A 299 33.01 -11.68 15.72
N VAL A 300 33.47 -12.41 14.70
CA VAL A 300 33.83 -13.82 14.87
C VAL A 300 34.98 -13.98 15.87
N SER A 301 36.00 -13.13 15.77
CA SER A 301 37.16 -13.14 16.68
C SER A 301 36.80 -12.80 18.13
N LEU A 302 35.67 -12.13 18.38
CA LEU A 302 35.21 -11.81 19.74
C LEU A 302 34.30 -12.90 20.34
N ARG A 303 33.99 -13.99 19.59
CA ARG A 303 33.09 -15.07 20.05
C ARG A 303 33.72 -15.93 21.13
N ASP A 304 35.03 -16.13 21.06
CA ASP A 304 35.78 -16.90 22.05
C ASP A 304 36.11 -16.07 23.32
N ARG A 305 36.00 -14.73 23.20
CA ARG A 305 36.28 -13.64 24.16
C ARG A 305 37.73 -13.16 24.20
N VAL A 306 38.62 -13.63 23.32
CA VAL A 306 40.04 -13.25 23.32
C VAL A 306 40.53 -13.03 21.89
N LEU A 307 40.96 -11.82 21.56
CA LEU A 307 41.61 -11.57 20.27
C LEU A 307 43.03 -12.16 20.23
N HIS A 308 43.21 -13.17 19.40
CA HIS A 308 44.49 -13.82 19.18
C HIS A 308 45.39 -13.02 18.23
N LYS A 309 46.71 -13.20 18.34
CA LYS A 309 47.70 -12.44 17.53
C LYS A 309 47.50 -12.58 16.03
N ASN A 310 47.03 -13.75 15.59
CA ASN A 310 46.78 -14.03 14.17
C ASN A 310 45.54 -13.29 13.67
N GLU A 311 44.46 -13.26 14.46
CA GLU A 311 43.25 -12.50 14.15
C GLU A 311 43.56 -11.00 14.10
N ILE A 312 44.33 -10.50 15.07
CA ILE A 312 44.82 -9.12 15.10
C ILE A 312 45.59 -8.80 13.81
N PHE A 313 46.50 -9.66 13.39
CA PHE A 313 47.27 -9.48 12.16
C PHE A 313 46.36 -9.37 10.93
N TRP A 314 45.34 -10.24 10.80
CA TRP A 314 44.42 -10.20 9.66
C TRP A 314 43.49 -8.99 9.69
N LEU A 315 42.95 -8.63 10.86
CA LEU A 315 42.16 -7.41 11.04
C LEU A 315 42.99 -6.17 10.68
N GLU A 316 44.27 -6.12 11.08
CA GLU A 316 45.20 -5.07 10.68
C GLU A 316 45.39 -5.03 9.16
N SER A 317 45.65 -6.17 8.51
CA SER A 317 45.82 -6.25 7.06
C SER A 317 44.58 -5.74 6.31
N ILE A 318 43.38 -6.18 6.71
CA ILE A 318 42.13 -5.70 6.11
C ILE A 318 41.97 -4.20 6.31
N SER A 319 42.18 -3.70 7.53
CA SER A 319 42.05 -2.27 7.83
C SER A 319 43.05 -1.39 7.08
N MET A 320 44.28 -1.86 6.85
CA MET A 320 45.28 -1.13 6.08
C MET A 320 44.96 -1.08 4.59
N SER A 321 44.14 -2.01 4.09
CA SER A 321 43.71 -2.08 2.69
C SER A 321 42.55 -1.14 2.35
N LEU A 322 41.90 -0.55 3.36
CA LEU A 322 40.82 0.40 3.20
C LEU A 322 41.34 1.79 2.82
N ALA A 323 40.64 2.44 1.90
CA ALA A 323 40.95 3.80 1.49
C ALA A 323 40.67 4.79 2.64
N LYS A 324 41.61 5.71 2.90
CA LYS A 324 41.46 6.73 3.95
C LYS A 324 40.27 7.68 3.76
N SER A 325 39.77 7.81 2.53
CA SER A 325 38.62 8.65 2.18
C SER A 325 37.30 7.88 2.17
N HIS A 326 37.31 6.58 2.47
CA HIS A 326 36.09 5.78 2.48
C HIS A 326 35.25 6.15 3.71
N THR A 327 33.94 6.22 3.49
CA THR A 327 32.94 6.39 4.54
C THR A 327 32.09 5.14 4.54
N LEU A 328 31.81 4.62 5.74
CA LEU A 328 31.05 3.40 5.92
C LEU A 328 29.64 3.57 5.34
N SER A 329 29.19 2.61 4.53
CA SER A 329 27.80 2.54 4.11
C SER A 329 26.85 2.43 5.30
N ARG A 330 25.61 2.89 5.11
CA ARG A 330 24.53 2.82 6.10
C ARG A 330 24.37 1.40 6.65
N ASP A 331 24.30 0.42 5.75
CA ASP A 331 24.10 -0.98 6.05
C ASP A 331 25.21 -1.57 6.94
N ASN A 332 26.48 -1.34 6.56
CA ASN A 332 27.63 -1.74 7.35
C ASN A 332 27.68 -1.05 8.72
N ALA A 333 27.24 0.21 8.82
CA ALA A 333 27.14 0.92 10.09
C ALA A 333 26.11 0.27 11.03
N LEU A 334 24.96 -0.18 10.51
CA LEU A 334 23.94 -0.88 11.30
C LEU A 334 24.45 -2.24 11.83
N ILE A 335 25.19 -2.99 11.00
CA ILE A 335 25.84 -4.24 11.42
C ILE A 335 26.86 -3.95 12.52
N LEU A 336 27.72 -2.93 12.34
CA LEU A 336 28.70 -2.52 13.34
C LEU A 336 28.05 -2.21 14.69
N PHE A 337 26.92 -1.50 14.71
CA PHE A 337 26.19 -1.23 15.95
C PHE A 337 25.67 -2.51 16.62
N GLU A 338 25.19 -3.49 15.85
CA GLU A 338 24.80 -4.78 16.41
C GLU A 338 26.00 -5.55 16.98
N VAL A 339 27.16 -5.54 16.30
CA VAL A 339 28.40 -6.16 16.80
C VAL A 339 28.82 -5.53 18.12
N ILE A 340 28.86 -4.20 18.18
CA ILE A 340 29.19 -3.45 19.41
C ILE A 340 28.22 -3.81 20.52
N SER A 341 26.91 -3.87 20.24
CA SER A 341 25.92 -4.20 21.26
C SER A 341 26.04 -5.65 21.74
N SER A 342 26.28 -6.60 20.84
CA SER A 342 26.42 -8.03 21.15
C SER A 342 27.67 -8.34 21.97
N HIS A 343 28.72 -7.54 21.79
CA HIS A 343 30.02 -7.70 22.46
C HIS A 343 30.35 -6.55 23.41
N PHE A 344 29.35 -5.82 23.91
CA PHE A 344 29.56 -4.59 24.69
C PHE A 344 30.47 -4.78 25.91
N SER A 345 30.40 -5.95 26.58
CA SER A 345 31.27 -6.26 27.72
C SER A 345 32.76 -6.32 27.38
N LEU A 346 33.11 -6.51 26.10
CA LEU A 346 34.49 -6.59 25.60
C LEU A 346 34.89 -5.29 24.87
N PHE A 347 33.96 -4.34 24.72
CA PHE A 347 34.16 -3.14 23.90
C PHE A 347 35.27 -2.24 24.45
N GLU A 348 35.25 -1.94 25.76
CA GLU A 348 36.27 -1.07 26.39
C GLU A 348 37.68 -1.67 26.28
N GLU A 349 37.82 -2.98 26.49
CA GLU A 349 39.12 -3.67 26.43
C GLU A 349 39.68 -3.74 25.01
N ASN A 350 38.81 -3.70 23.99
CA ASN A 350 39.16 -3.87 22.58
C ASN A 350 38.86 -2.62 21.73
N ILE A 351 38.74 -1.45 22.36
CA ILE A 351 38.26 -0.21 21.74
C ILE A 351 39.04 0.17 20.47
N VAL A 352 40.36 -0.06 20.47
CA VAL A 352 41.25 0.25 19.33
C VAL A 352 40.81 -0.46 18.05
N TYR A 353 40.23 -1.66 18.14
CA TYR A 353 39.74 -2.41 16.98
C TYR A 353 38.41 -1.89 16.47
N PHE A 354 37.55 -1.37 17.36
CA PHE A 354 36.31 -0.70 16.97
C PHE A 354 36.57 0.70 16.41
N GLU A 355 37.52 1.46 16.98
CA GLU A 355 37.90 2.81 16.57
C GLU A 355 38.24 2.90 15.07
N LYS A 356 38.83 1.84 14.50
CA LYS A 356 39.11 1.80 13.07
C LYS A 356 37.86 1.99 12.21
N MET A 357 36.76 1.32 12.55
CA MET A 357 35.48 1.47 11.84
C MET A 357 34.71 2.70 12.30
N LEU A 358 34.77 3.04 13.59
CA LEU A 358 34.12 4.24 14.12
C LEU A 358 34.67 5.52 13.49
N SER A 359 35.96 5.55 13.13
CA SER A 359 36.62 6.71 12.51
C SER A 359 36.15 7.03 11.09
N ILE A 360 35.49 6.08 10.42
CA ILE A 360 34.96 6.21 9.06
C ILE A 360 33.43 6.19 9.03
N LEU A 361 32.77 6.30 10.20
CA LEU A 361 31.32 6.44 10.26
C LEU A 361 30.87 7.72 9.54
N PRO A 362 29.68 7.70 8.92
CA PRO A 362 29.12 8.90 8.30
C PRO A 362 28.70 9.94 9.35
N ASP A 363 28.64 11.20 8.92
CA ASP A 363 28.31 12.36 9.78
C ASP A 363 26.94 12.23 10.48
N ASN A 364 26.01 11.50 9.88
CA ASN A 364 24.67 11.21 10.44
C ASN A 364 24.61 9.91 11.27
N SER A 365 25.74 9.43 11.80
CA SER A 365 25.83 8.18 12.57
C SER A 365 24.89 8.10 13.78
N TRP A 366 24.55 9.22 14.42
CA TRP A 366 23.56 9.26 15.51
C TRP A 366 22.15 8.86 15.02
N GLU A 367 21.79 9.25 13.80
CA GLU A 367 20.50 8.94 13.18
C GLU A 367 20.47 7.46 12.78
N LEU A 368 21.57 6.96 12.20
CA LEU A 368 21.74 5.55 11.90
C LEU A 368 21.67 4.68 13.15
N PHE A 369 22.24 5.13 14.27
CA PHE A 369 22.13 4.43 15.54
C PHE A 369 20.68 4.41 16.05
N ALA A 370 19.94 5.51 15.89
CA ALA A 370 18.52 5.56 16.25
C ALA A 370 17.64 4.67 15.33
N GLN A 371 18.02 4.51 14.06
CA GLN A 371 17.40 3.55 13.14
C GLN A 371 17.71 2.12 13.55
N TRP A 372 18.99 1.76 13.79
CA TRP A 372 19.39 0.44 14.30
C TRP A 372 18.59 0.06 15.54
N ARG A 373 18.50 0.98 16.52
CA ARG A 373 17.74 0.78 17.76
C ARG A 373 16.27 0.49 17.49
N THR A 374 15.66 1.24 16.57
CA THR A 374 14.25 1.04 16.18
C THR A 374 14.05 -0.31 15.48
N SER A 375 14.93 -0.66 14.53
CA SER A 375 14.90 -1.92 13.79
C SER A 375 15.11 -3.13 14.70
N ARG A 376 16.07 -3.08 15.63
CA ARG A 376 16.33 -4.17 16.58
C ARG A 376 15.15 -4.43 17.51
N LYS A 377 14.48 -3.36 17.93
CA LYS A 377 13.24 -3.42 18.71
C LYS A 377 12.09 -4.09 17.95
N LEU A 378 12.11 -4.10 16.62
CA LEU A 378 11.15 -4.86 15.81
C LEU A 378 11.48 -6.36 15.77
N LEU A 379 12.77 -6.70 15.73
CA LEU A 379 13.26 -8.06 15.48
C LEU A 379 13.40 -8.94 16.73
N ALA A 380 13.50 -8.37 17.93
CA ALA A 380 13.78 -9.11 19.16
C ALA A 380 12.72 -8.92 20.25
N THR A 381 12.18 -10.05 20.76
CA THR A 381 11.25 -10.10 21.90
C THR A 381 11.87 -9.69 23.25
N LYS A 382 13.20 -9.56 23.35
CA LYS A 382 13.91 -9.08 24.54
C LYS A 382 15.13 -8.23 24.18
N VAL A 383 14.90 -6.94 23.98
CA VAL A 383 15.99 -5.96 23.89
C VAL A 383 16.40 -5.53 25.30
N ASN A 384 17.70 -5.53 25.60
CA ASN A 384 18.22 -4.98 26.84
C ASN A 384 18.46 -3.47 26.67
N ASP A 385 17.45 -2.66 26.96
CA ASP A 385 17.49 -1.19 26.85
C ASP A 385 18.71 -0.57 27.58
N GLN A 386 19.19 -1.22 28.65
CA GLN A 386 20.36 -0.77 29.41
C GLN A 386 21.66 -0.86 28.60
N VAL A 387 21.84 -1.92 27.80
CA VAL A 387 23.03 -2.08 26.95
C VAL A 387 23.02 -1.06 25.83
N GLU A 388 21.86 -0.78 25.23
CA GLU A 388 21.74 0.24 24.17
C GLU A 388 22.11 1.64 24.67
N GLU A 389 21.67 1.99 25.88
CA GLU A 389 22.01 3.27 26.49
C GLU A 389 23.50 3.38 26.83
N GLN A 390 24.12 2.29 27.26
CA GLN A 390 25.56 2.23 27.49
C GLN A 390 26.36 2.36 26.18
N VAL A 391 25.93 1.69 25.10
CA VAL A 391 26.53 1.83 23.77
C VAL A 391 26.39 3.27 23.27
N ALA A 392 25.19 3.86 23.35
CA ALA A 392 24.96 5.25 22.94
C ALA A 392 25.91 6.21 23.67
N LYS A 393 26.09 6.02 24.98
CA LYS A 393 27.01 6.81 25.80
C LYS A 393 28.47 6.62 25.38
N ALA A 394 28.89 5.38 25.13
CA ALA A 394 30.24 5.06 24.68
C ALA A 394 30.56 5.69 23.31
N LEU A 395 29.56 5.78 22.43
CA LEU A 395 29.68 6.42 21.12
C LEU A 395 29.48 7.95 21.16
N GLY A 396 29.17 8.53 22.33
CA GLY A 396 28.97 9.97 22.48
C GLY A 396 27.65 10.50 21.91
N PHE A 397 26.67 9.64 21.65
CA PHE A 397 25.37 10.04 21.12
C PHE A 397 24.45 10.55 22.23
N SER A 398 24.16 11.86 22.19
CA SER A 398 23.36 12.55 23.21
C SER A 398 21.84 12.43 23.01
N LYS A 399 21.39 12.10 21.80
CA LYS A 399 19.97 11.87 21.45
C LYS A 399 19.87 10.71 20.46
N CYS A 400 19.26 9.61 20.91
CA CYS A 400 19.05 8.39 20.11
C CYS A 400 17.56 8.14 19.85
N THR A 401 16.83 9.20 19.51
CA THR A 401 15.41 9.12 19.15
C THR A 401 15.20 9.73 17.78
N LEU A 402 14.61 8.94 16.89
CA LEU A 402 14.10 9.43 15.62
C LEU A 402 12.89 10.33 15.88
N ASP A 403 12.76 11.37 15.06
CA ASP A 403 11.49 12.10 14.97
C ASP A 403 10.42 11.23 14.32
N GLU A 404 9.18 11.71 14.35
CA GLU A 404 8.03 10.96 13.82
C GLU A 404 8.17 10.65 12.33
N ARG A 405 8.67 11.60 11.54
CA ARG A 405 8.82 11.42 10.09
C ARG A 405 9.89 10.38 9.75
N SER A 406 11.05 10.43 10.38
CA SER A 406 12.12 9.45 10.17
C SER A 406 11.72 8.06 10.66
N LYS A 407 10.84 7.94 11.67
CA LYS A 407 10.26 6.64 12.07
C LYS A 407 9.32 6.08 11.01
N VAL A 408 8.46 6.92 10.46
CA VAL A 408 7.51 6.53 9.41
C VAL A 408 8.26 6.05 8.17
N SER A 409 9.21 6.85 7.67
CA SER A 409 10.04 6.47 6.53
C SER A 409 10.79 5.16 6.80
N LEU A 410 11.36 4.99 8.00
CA LEU A 410 11.98 3.73 8.38
C LEU A 410 10.97 2.56 8.32
N PHE A 411 9.77 2.69 8.90
CA PHE A 411 8.77 1.61 8.87
C PHE A 411 8.29 1.27 7.45
N ILE A 412 8.22 2.25 6.55
CA ILE A 412 7.91 2.00 5.14
C ILE A 412 9.04 1.21 4.48
N ASP A 413 10.30 1.63 4.65
CA ASP A 413 11.45 0.91 4.10
C ASP A 413 11.53 -0.53 4.65
N LEU A 414 11.26 -0.69 5.96
CA LEU A 414 11.22 -1.99 6.62
C LEU A 414 10.09 -2.87 6.09
N ALA A 415 8.91 -2.30 5.90
CA ALA A 415 7.80 -3.01 5.29
C ALA A 415 8.28 -3.59 3.95
N PHE A 416 8.79 -2.79 3.01
CA PHE A 416 9.22 -3.36 1.73
C PHE A 416 10.35 -4.39 1.81
N HIS A 417 11.21 -4.30 2.81
CA HIS A 417 12.25 -5.31 3.01
C HIS A 417 11.68 -6.64 3.55
N ILE A 418 10.72 -6.57 4.46
CA ILE A 418 10.09 -7.73 5.11
C ILE A 418 9.03 -8.36 4.19
N LEU A 419 8.29 -7.55 3.43
CA LEU A 419 7.17 -7.87 2.53
C LEU A 419 7.57 -8.69 1.28
N GLY A 420 8.63 -9.50 1.34
CA GLY A 420 9.07 -10.30 0.20
C GLY A 420 10.09 -11.37 0.53
N GLN A 421 10.35 -11.62 1.81
CA GLN A 421 11.32 -12.63 2.24
C GLN A 421 10.64 -13.76 3.02
N ASP A 422 10.96 -15.00 2.62
CA ASP A 422 10.48 -16.20 3.30
C ASP A 422 11.10 -16.35 4.70
N GLY A 423 10.24 -16.61 5.69
CA GLY A 423 10.64 -16.92 7.07
C GLY A 423 10.84 -15.70 7.98
N LEU A 424 10.19 -14.57 7.69
CA LEU A 424 10.20 -13.33 8.48
C LEU A 424 8.89 -13.05 9.25
N GLU A 425 8.09 -14.08 9.53
CA GLU A 425 6.77 -13.98 10.17
C GLU A 425 6.79 -13.21 11.51
N GLU A 426 7.69 -13.57 12.43
CA GLU A 426 7.82 -12.91 13.74
C GLU A 426 8.17 -11.42 13.63
N VAL A 427 8.93 -11.07 12.59
CA VAL A 427 9.37 -9.70 12.30
C VAL A 427 8.23 -8.87 11.71
N SER A 428 7.45 -9.47 10.82
CA SER A 428 6.26 -8.86 10.25
C SER A 428 5.21 -8.57 11.32
N LEU A 429 5.01 -9.49 12.26
CA LEU A 429 4.15 -9.29 13.43
C LEU A 429 4.66 -8.17 14.35
N GLY A 430 5.98 -8.12 14.60
CA GLY A 430 6.62 -7.03 15.33
C GLY A 430 6.39 -5.67 14.67
N LEU A 431 6.48 -5.60 13.34
CA LEU A 431 6.20 -4.39 12.55
C LEU A 431 4.74 -3.96 12.67
N SER A 432 3.81 -4.88 12.45
CA SER A 432 2.36 -4.60 12.54
C SER A 432 1.99 -4.03 13.92
N SER A 433 2.43 -4.68 15.01
CA SER A 433 2.17 -4.20 16.38
C SER A 433 2.78 -2.82 16.67
N ARG A 434 3.93 -2.48 16.06
CA ARG A 434 4.53 -1.15 16.25
C ARG A 434 3.86 -0.07 15.42
N ILE A 435 3.36 -0.39 14.22
CA ILE A 435 2.54 0.51 13.41
C ILE A 435 1.28 0.94 14.19
N GLU A 436 0.65 0.02 14.93
CA GLU A 436 -0.52 0.34 15.78
C GLU A 436 -0.23 1.39 16.86
N ASN A 437 1.00 1.43 17.36
CA ASN A 437 1.39 2.43 18.36
C ASN A 437 1.63 3.82 17.77
N PHE A 438 1.68 3.94 16.45
CA PHE A 438 2.06 5.16 15.74
C PHE A 438 0.88 5.80 15.01
N VAL A 439 0.05 5.00 14.35
CA VAL A 439 -1.20 5.47 13.76
C VAL A 439 -2.29 5.47 14.84
N HIS A 440 -2.84 6.62 15.20
CA HIS A 440 -3.87 6.74 16.25
C HIS A 440 -5.23 7.24 15.72
N GLY A 441 -6.29 6.72 16.35
CA GLY A 441 -7.66 6.53 15.86
C GLY A 441 -8.55 7.72 15.48
N LYS A 442 -8.04 8.92 15.20
CA LYS A 442 -8.85 9.96 14.50
C LYS A 442 -8.60 9.98 13.00
N THR A 443 -7.42 9.57 12.54
CA THR A 443 -7.07 9.41 11.13
C THR A 443 -7.38 8.02 10.59
N ASP A 444 -7.54 7.01 11.47
CA ASP A 444 -7.87 5.62 11.10
C ASP A 444 -9.17 5.53 10.29
N GLY A 445 -10.17 6.35 10.62
CA GLY A 445 -11.43 6.35 9.89
C GLY A 445 -11.27 6.86 8.46
N ALA A 446 -10.65 8.02 8.28
CA ALA A 446 -10.47 8.61 6.95
C ALA A 446 -9.55 7.76 6.06
N TYR A 447 -8.43 7.28 6.60
CA TYR A 447 -7.50 6.41 5.86
C TYR A 447 -8.05 5.00 5.66
N GLY A 448 -8.83 4.48 6.62
CA GLY A 448 -9.54 3.21 6.47
C GLY A 448 -10.54 3.25 5.32
N GLU A 449 -11.29 4.35 5.17
CA GLU A 449 -12.20 4.50 4.03
C GLU A 449 -11.46 4.56 2.69
N ILE A 450 -10.33 5.27 2.63
CA ILE A 450 -9.45 5.32 1.46
C ILE A 450 -8.91 3.92 1.13
N LEU A 451 -8.39 3.19 2.13
CA LEU A 451 -7.79 1.87 1.93
C LEU A 451 -8.81 0.82 1.49
N ILE A 452 -9.98 0.78 2.12
CA ILE A 452 -11.07 -0.11 1.68
C ILE A 452 -11.44 0.23 0.24
N CYS A 453 -11.59 1.51 -0.10
CA CYS A 453 -11.91 1.91 -1.46
C CYS A 453 -10.87 1.39 -2.47
N GLU A 454 -9.58 1.52 -2.14
CA GLU A 454 -8.49 1.06 -3.01
C GLU A 454 -8.45 -0.47 -3.13
N ILE A 455 -8.68 -1.20 -2.04
CA ILE A 455 -8.74 -2.68 -2.07
C ILE A 455 -9.92 -3.15 -2.88
N LEU A 456 -11.09 -2.56 -2.69
CA LEU A 456 -12.27 -2.91 -3.46
C LEU A 456 -12.05 -2.60 -4.95
N LYS A 457 -11.41 -1.47 -5.29
CA LYS A 457 -11.05 -1.19 -6.68
C LYS A 457 -10.12 -2.28 -7.25
N VAL A 458 -9.01 -2.60 -6.58
CA VAL A 458 -8.04 -3.61 -7.05
C VAL A 458 -8.71 -4.99 -7.16
N SER A 459 -9.36 -5.44 -6.10
CA SER A 459 -9.97 -6.78 -6.01
C SER A 459 -11.07 -7.03 -7.05
N PHE A 460 -11.89 -6.02 -7.35
CA PHE A 460 -12.99 -6.14 -8.33
C PHE A 460 -12.59 -5.82 -9.77
N LEU A 461 -11.55 -5.00 -9.99
CA LEU A 461 -11.00 -4.74 -11.33
C LEU A 461 -10.18 -5.93 -11.82
N ASP A 462 -9.45 -6.61 -10.95
CA ASP A 462 -8.67 -7.81 -11.28
C ASP A 462 -9.51 -9.10 -11.28
N HIS A 463 -10.84 -8.99 -11.09
CA HIS A 463 -11.79 -10.12 -11.00
C HIS A 463 -11.43 -11.15 -9.92
N GLN A 464 -10.65 -10.77 -8.91
CA GLN A 464 -10.24 -11.67 -7.83
C GLN A 464 -11.36 -11.93 -6.82
N VAL A 465 -12.30 -10.99 -6.69
CA VAL A 465 -13.46 -11.10 -5.79
C VAL A 465 -14.75 -10.86 -6.59
N GLU A 466 -15.67 -11.83 -6.55
CA GLU A 466 -17.03 -11.70 -7.10
C GLU A 466 -18.05 -11.27 -6.02
N VAL A 467 -17.83 -11.66 -4.77
CA VAL A 467 -18.70 -11.36 -3.61
C VAL A 467 -17.81 -10.98 -2.42
N LEU A 468 -18.13 -9.89 -1.72
CA LEU A 468 -17.44 -9.54 -0.48
C LEU A 468 -18.00 -10.35 0.69
N GLU A 469 -17.12 -11.02 1.44
CA GLU A 469 -17.51 -11.65 2.69
C GLU A 469 -17.80 -10.59 3.75
N GLU A 470 -18.94 -10.71 4.45
CA GLU A 470 -19.32 -9.77 5.50
C GLU A 470 -18.30 -9.81 6.66
N ASP A 471 -17.81 -11.00 7.04
CA ASP A 471 -16.78 -11.17 8.07
C ASP A 471 -15.52 -10.33 7.78
N PHE A 472 -15.02 -10.34 6.54
CA PHE A 472 -13.87 -9.51 6.13
C PHE A 472 -14.17 -8.01 6.28
N LEU A 473 -15.32 -7.54 5.81
CA LEU A 473 -15.70 -6.13 5.93
C LEU A 473 -15.89 -5.71 7.40
N ARG A 474 -16.41 -6.60 8.24
CA ARG A 474 -16.56 -6.37 9.68
C ARG A 474 -15.22 -6.29 10.38
N ASP A 475 -14.29 -7.18 10.07
CA ASP A 475 -12.94 -7.15 10.65
C ASP A 475 -12.21 -5.85 10.31
N ILE A 476 -12.33 -5.39 9.07
CA ILE A 476 -11.78 -4.09 8.67
C ILE A 476 -12.48 -2.95 9.40
N GLN A 477 -13.82 -2.99 9.47
CA GLN A 477 -14.62 -2.00 10.18
C GLN A 477 -14.17 -1.85 11.64
N TYR A 478 -13.97 -2.96 12.35
CA TYR A 478 -13.51 -2.96 13.73
C TYR A 478 -12.08 -2.43 13.87
N ARG A 479 -11.15 -2.87 13.01
CA ARG A 479 -9.73 -2.46 13.09
C ARG A 479 -9.49 -0.99 12.78
N PHE A 480 -10.30 -0.38 11.92
CA PHE A 480 -10.22 1.05 11.57
C PHE A 480 -11.27 1.93 12.25
N SER A 481 -12.04 1.36 13.19
CA SER A 481 -13.09 2.07 13.93
C SER A 481 -14.09 2.81 13.02
N LEU A 482 -14.47 2.19 11.91
CA LEU A 482 -15.41 2.76 10.94
C LEU A 482 -16.85 2.59 11.41
N SER A 483 -17.66 3.64 11.28
CA SER A 483 -19.11 3.52 11.46
C SER A 483 -19.75 2.75 10.31
N ASP A 484 -20.91 2.12 10.54
CA ASP A 484 -21.68 1.44 9.47
C ASP A 484 -21.96 2.41 8.31
N ALA A 485 -22.25 3.67 8.61
CA ALA A 485 -22.50 4.70 7.60
C ALA A 485 -21.27 4.96 6.70
N GLN A 486 -20.06 4.91 7.27
CA GLN A 486 -18.81 5.06 6.52
C GLN A 486 -18.54 3.83 5.66
N LEU A 487 -18.70 2.62 6.22
CA LEU A 487 -18.53 1.38 5.47
C LEU A 487 -19.48 1.30 4.27
N HIS A 488 -20.77 1.59 4.47
CA HIS A 488 -21.75 1.65 3.40
C HIS A 488 -21.41 2.70 2.34
N ARG A 489 -20.90 3.86 2.77
CA ARG A 489 -20.45 4.91 1.85
C ARG A 489 -19.30 4.42 0.97
N VAL A 490 -18.30 3.74 1.54
CA VAL A 490 -17.16 3.22 0.78
C VAL A 490 -17.61 2.16 -0.22
N VAL A 491 -18.32 1.12 0.24
CA VAL A 491 -18.80 0.03 -0.63
C VAL A 491 -19.60 0.59 -1.78
N PHE A 492 -20.46 1.58 -1.52
CA PHE A 492 -21.18 2.25 -2.57
C PHE A 492 -20.25 2.97 -3.56
N LEU A 493 -19.46 3.92 -3.07
CA LEU A 493 -18.67 4.77 -3.95
C LEU A 493 -17.73 3.93 -4.80
N THR A 494 -17.16 2.86 -4.25
CA THR A 494 -16.39 1.91 -5.03
C THR A 494 -17.27 1.19 -6.07
N SER A 495 -18.42 0.64 -5.69
CA SER A 495 -19.39 0.02 -6.63
C SER A 495 -19.76 0.95 -7.78
N PHE A 496 -20.00 2.23 -7.46
CA PHE A 496 -20.32 3.25 -8.43
C PHE A 496 -19.13 3.49 -9.37
N LEU A 497 -17.93 3.78 -8.85
CA LEU A 497 -16.74 4.02 -9.66
C LEU A 497 -16.45 2.86 -10.63
N ILE A 498 -16.53 1.61 -10.15
CA ILE A 498 -16.28 0.41 -10.97
C ILE A 498 -17.46 0.04 -11.89
N GLY A 499 -18.67 0.58 -11.66
CA GLY A 499 -19.87 0.24 -12.42
C GLY A 499 -20.40 -1.18 -12.16
N LYS A 500 -20.06 -1.80 -11.03
CA LYS A 500 -20.47 -3.16 -10.66
C LYS A 500 -21.20 -3.16 -9.32
N ASN A 501 -22.18 -4.03 -9.18
CA ASN A 501 -22.78 -4.28 -7.88
C ASN A 501 -21.83 -5.12 -7.03
N ILE A 502 -21.36 -4.54 -5.94
CA ILE A 502 -20.63 -5.27 -4.92
C ILE A 502 -21.67 -5.88 -3.98
N GLU A 503 -21.93 -7.17 -4.12
CA GLU A 503 -22.79 -7.90 -3.19
C GLU A 503 -22.02 -8.19 -1.90
N ILE A 504 -22.57 -7.74 -0.77
CA ILE A 504 -22.11 -8.17 0.55
C ILE A 504 -22.78 -9.52 0.80
N GLY A 505 -21.99 -10.58 0.89
CA GLY A 505 -22.50 -11.92 1.19
C GLY A 505 -23.21 -11.92 2.54
N ASN A 506 -24.45 -12.42 2.58
CA ASN A 506 -25.18 -12.58 3.84
C ASN A 506 -24.43 -13.59 4.73
N GLN A 507 -23.99 -13.22 5.94
CA GLN A 507 -23.54 -14.22 6.92
C GLN A 507 -24.40 -14.24 8.19
N ILE A 508 -24.77 -15.47 8.55
CA ILE A 508 -25.18 -16.02 9.85
C ILE A 508 -25.63 -14.98 10.90
N HIS A 509 -26.94 -15.00 11.15
CA HIS A 509 -27.59 -14.31 12.27
C HIS A 509 -26.90 -14.60 13.62
N TYR A 510 -26.12 -13.64 14.13
CA TYR A 510 -25.73 -13.58 15.54
C TYR A 510 -26.89 -13.10 16.42
N SER A 511 -27.99 -13.84 16.39
CA SER A 511 -29.09 -13.70 17.37
C SER A 511 -28.74 -14.27 18.76
N TYR A 512 -27.44 -14.43 19.07
CA TYR A 512 -26.95 -15.11 20.28
C TYR A 512 -25.76 -14.43 20.99
N LEU A 513 -25.51 -13.14 20.72
CA LEU A 513 -24.86 -12.22 21.67
C LEU A 513 -25.94 -11.32 22.28
#